data_AF-A0A1A8QXN8-F1
#
_entry.id   AF-A0A1A8QXN8-F1
#
_cell.length_a   1.000
_cell.length_b   1.000
_cell.length_c   1.000
_cell.angle_alpha   90.00
_cell.angle_beta   90.00
_cell.angle_gamma   90.00
#
_symmetry.space_group_name_H-M   'P 1'
#
loop_
_entity.id
_entity.type
_entity.pdbx_description
1 polymer ?
#
loop_
_entity_poly.entity_id
_entity_poly.type
_entity_poly.pdbx_seq_one_letter_code
_entity_poly.pdbx_strand_id
1 'polypeptide(L)'
;THTHAHTHAHTHMHTHEELVECFVAWCGNNHLTLNVNKTKEMILDFRRNRVESNTVSIMGEEVEVVEEYKYLGVHLDNRLDWRKNSEAVYKKGHSRLHFLRTLRSLNVCSKMLQIFYKSVESVISSAIVCWGSSIRSRDLKRLNSLIKKAGSVLGKTVEPLEEIMQRR
;
A
#
# COMPACT_ATOMS: atom_id res chain seq x y z
N THR A 1 44.71 -17.14 -36.95
CA THR A 1 45.14 -16.43 -35.71
C THR A 1 44.20 -15.27 -35.48
N HIS A 2 43.03 -15.54 -34.92
CA HIS A 2 42.08 -14.51 -34.48
C HIS A 2 41.73 -14.81 -33.03
N THR A 3 42.23 -13.99 -32.11
CA THR A 3 41.78 -14.00 -30.72
C THR A 3 41.09 -12.66 -30.48
N HIS A 4 39.77 -12.74 -30.41
CA HIS A 4 38.87 -11.64 -30.13
C HIS A 4 39.19 -11.01 -28.77
N ALA A 5 39.24 -9.68 -28.77
CA ALA A 5 39.17 -8.86 -27.56
C ALA A 5 37.83 -9.13 -26.85
N HIS A 6 37.91 -9.64 -25.62
CA HIS A 6 36.79 -9.66 -24.70
C HIS A 6 36.59 -8.24 -24.15
N THR A 7 35.65 -7.51 -24.75
CA THR A 7 35.09 -6.29 -24.16
C THR A 7 34.26 -6.69 -22.94
N HIS A 8 34.85 -6.56 -21.75
CA HIS A 8 34.10 -6.61 -20.51
C HIS A 8 33.16 -5.39 -20.45
N ALA A 9 31.86 -5.63 -20.61
CA ALA A 9 30.83 -4.68 -20.24
C ALA A 9 30.84 -4.54 -18.70
N HIS A 10 31.55 -3.54 -18.20
CA HIS A 10 31.38 -3.05 -16.83
C HIS A 10 30.01 -2.38 -16.74
N THR A 11 29.01 -3.09 -16.22
CA THR A 11 27.77 -2.46 -15.76
C THR A 11 28.14 -1.60 -14.55
N HIS A 12 28.29 -0.28 -14.75
CA HIS A 12 28.41 0.66 -13.64
C HIS A 12 27.12 0.56 -12.81
N MET A 13 27.21 -0.02 -11.61
CA MET A 13 26.16 0.12 -10.61
C MET A 13 26.21 1.55 -10.11
N HIS A 14 25.26 2.39 -10.56
CA HIS A 14 25.07 3.72 -10.01
C HIS A 14 24.72 3.62 -8.53
N THR A 15 25.34 4.48 -7.72
CA THR A 15 24.95 4.61 -6.30
C THR A 15 23.55 5.23 -6.20
N HIS A 16 22.87 5.01 -5.08
CA HIS A 16 21.55 5.62 -4.84
C HIS A 16 21.60 7.15 -4.93
N GLU A 17 22.67 7.75 -4.41
CA GLU A 17 22.93 9.19 -4.46
C GLU A 17 23.07 9.69 -5.91
N GLU A 18 23.86 9.01 -6.75
CA GLU A 18 24.01 9.34 -8.18
C GLU A 18 22.69 9.28 -8.95
N LEU A 19 21.83 8.31 -8.65
CA LEU A 19 20.51 8.18 -9.29
C LEU A 19 19.59 9.35 -8.91
N VAL A 20 19.63 9.77 -7.64
CA VAL A 20 18.86 10.92 -7.17
C VAL A 20 19.36 12.19 -7.84
N GLU A 21 20.66 12.41 -7.92
CA GLU A 21 21.24 13.59 -8.61
C GLU A 21 20.85 13.63 -10.09
N CYS A 22 20.94 12.50 -10.79
CA CYS A 22 20.48 12.38 -12.18
C CYS A 22 19.00 12.74 -12.32
N PHE A 23 18.16 12.28 -11.40
CA PHE A 23 16.73 12.58 -11.40
C PHE A 23 16.46 14.06 -11.14
N VAL A 24 17.16 14.69 -10.19
CA VAL A 24 17.07 16.13 -9.90
C VAL A 24 17.47 16.96 -11.12
N ALA A 25 18.57 16.61 -11.78
CA ALA A 25 19.02 17.28 -13.00
C ALA A 25 17.99 17.14 -14.14
N TRP A 26 17.43 15.94 -14.31
CA TRP A 26 16.37 15.70 -15.29
C TRP A 26 15.12 16.55 -14.98
N CYS A 27 14.69 16.63 -13.72
CA CYS A 27 13.57 17.50 -13.33
C CYS A 27 13.85 18.97 -13.69
N GLY A 28 15.04 19.48 -13.38
CA GLY A 28 15.45 20.84 -13.73
C GLY A 28 15.41 21.10 -15.24
N ASN A 29 15.96 20.19 -16.04
CA ASN A 29 15.95 20.27 -17.50
C ASN A 29 14.54 20.20 -18.10
N ASN A 30 13.57 19.64 -17.37
CA ASN A 30 12.17 19.54 -17.77
C ASN A 30 11.25 20.55 -17.06
N HIS A 31 11.83 21.58 -16.43
CA HIS A 31 11.08 22.63 -15.72
C HIS A 31 10.18 22.11 -14.58
N LEU A 32 10.56 21.00 -13.97
CA LEU A 32 9.89 20.42 -12.80
C LEU A 32 10.61 20.85 -11.52
N THR A 33 9.87 21.41 -10.57
CA THR A 33 10.38 21.75 -9.23
C THR A 33 10.01 20.66 -8.25
N LEU A 34 11.00 20.10 -7.55
CA LEU A 34 10.78 19.10 -6.51
C LEU A 34 10.43 19.78 -5.19
N ASN A 35 9.43 19.26 -4.49
CA ASN A 35 9.04 19.72 -3.17
C ASN A 35 9.63 18.77 -2.12
N VAL A 36 10.82 19.12 -1.59
CA VAL A 36 11.56 18.28 -0.63
C VAL A 36 10.72 17.99 0.62
N ASN A 37 9.96 18.98 1.10
CA ASN A 37 9.06 18.81 2.25
C ASN A 37 7.99 17.73 2.06
N LYS A 38 7.54 17.47 0.83
CA LYS A 38 6.59 16.40 0.49
C LYS A 38 7.28 15.08 0.13
N THR A 39 8.57 15.11 -0.20
CA THR A 39 9.37 13.93 -0.46
C THR A 39 9.78 13.29 0.87
N LYS A 40 9.68 11.97 0.95
CA LYS A 40 10.06 11.18 2.13
C LYS A 40 10.90 10.01 1.68
N GLU A 41 11.93 9.71 2.43
CA GLU A 41 12.78 8.54 2.22
C GLU A 41 12.31 7.42 3.15
N MET A 42 12.02 6.23 2.61
CA MET A 42 11.68 5.06 3.40
C MET A 42 12.69 3.95 3.11
N ILE A 43 13.49 3.62 4.12
CA ILE A 43 14.59 2.66 3.99
C ILE A 43 14.08 1.26 4.34
N LEU A 44 14.03 0.37 3.34
CA LEU A 44 13.64 -1.03 3.52
C LEU A 44 14.87 -1.89 3.84
N ASP A 45 15.23 -1.99 5.12
CA ASP A 45 16.34 -2.84 5.60
C ASP A 45 15.86 -3.92 6.59
N PHE A 46 15.93 -5.17 6.12
CA PHE A 46 15.53 -6.38 6.86
C PHE A 46 16.71 -7.09 7.56
N ARG A 47 17.93 -6.54 7.46
CA ARG A 47 19.11 -7.12 8.13
C ARG A 47 18.98 -6.98 9.65
N ARG A 48 19.50 -7.96 10.40
CA ARG A 48 19.51 -7.94 11.88
C ARG A 48 20.40 -6.82 12.43
N ASN A 49 21.55 -6.60 11.79
CA ASN A 49 22.46 -5.50 12.11
C ASN A 49 22.27 -4.44 11.04
N ARG A 50 21.58 -3.35 11.40
CA ARG A 50 21.36 -2.22 10.52
C ARG A 50 22.65 -1.42 10.42
N VAL A 51 22.99 -1.03 9.21
CA VAL A 51 24.04 -0.04 8.95
C VAL A 51 23.33 1.30 8.81
N GLU A 52 23.84 2.34 9.47
CA GLU A 52 23.34 3.69 9.23
C GLU A 52 23.56 4.04 7.75
N SER A 53 22.47 4.38 7.06
CA SER A 53 22.54 4.88 5.70
C SER A 53 22.70 6.38 5.75
N ASN A 54 23.49 6.93 4.84
CA ASN A 54 23.48 8.37 4.59
C ASN A 54 22.06 8.78 4.17
N THR A 55 21.60 9.90 4.70
CA THR A 55 20.34 10.51 4.32
C THR A 55 20.48 11.14 2.93
N VAL A 56 19.49 10.93 2.07
CA VAL A 56 19.46 11.58 0.75
C VAL A 56 19.26 13.08 0.91
N SER A 57 20.03 13.87 0.16
CA SER A 57 19.79 15.30 0.00
C SER A 57 19.28 15.61 -1.41
N ILE A 58 18.32 16.54 -1.50
CA ILE A 58 17.78 17.05 -2.77
C ILE A 58 17.94 18.57 -2.76
N MET A 59 18.68 19.11 -3.73
CA MET A 59 18.94 20.56 -3.84
C MET A 59 19.57 21.16 -2.56
N GLY A 60 20.36 20.38 -1.83
CA GLY A 60 21.00 20.79 -0.57
C GLY A 60 20.10 20.72 0.68
N GLU A 61 18.84 20.26 0.54
CA GLU A 61 17.94 19.99 1.66
C GLU A 61 17.89 18.48 1.94
N GLU A 62 18.03 18.09 3.21
CA GLU A 62 17.90 16.68 3.63
C GLU A 62 16.45 16.19 3.51
N VAL A 63 16.28 15.02 2.92
CA VAL A 63 14.97 14.37 2.81
C VAL A 63 14.66 13.68 4.14
N GLU A 64 13.48 13.93 4.69
CA GLU A 64 13.03 13.26 5.92
C GLU A 64 12.92 11.75 5.71
N VAL A 65 13.66 10.99 6.53
CA VAL A 65 13.56 9.54 6.61
C VAL A 65 12.38 9.15 7.51
N VAL A 66 11.45 8.35 6.99
CA VAL A 66 10.23 7.94 7.69
C VAL A 66 10.14 6.42 7.85
N GLU A 67 9.66 5.98 9.01
CA GLU A 67 9.37 4.55 9.24
C GLU A 67 7.98 4.15 8.74
N GLU A 68 7.04 5.09 8.69
CA GLU A 68 5.69 4.89 8.19
C GLU A 68 5.27 6.06 7.32
N TYR A 69 4.56 5.78 6.24
CA TYR A 69 3.97 6.81 5.40
C TYR A 69 2.62 6.36 4.84
N LYS A 70 1.66 7.30 4.76
CA LYS A 70 0.37 7.03 4.13
C LYS A 70 0.39 7.49 2.68
N TYR A 71 0.54 6.54 1.77
CA TYR A 71 0.57 6.80 0.33
C TYR A 71 -0.75 6.41 -0.32
N LEU A 72 -1.44 7.38 -0.94
CA LEU A 72 -2.72 7.18 -1.65
C LEU A 72 -3.79 6.39 -0.86
N GLY A 73 -3.79 6.53 0.47
CA GLY A 73 -4.74 5.86 1.34
C GLY A 73 -4.31 4.50 1.91
N VAL A 74 -3.14 4.00 1.51
CA VAL A 74 -2.47 2.79 2.05
C VAL A 74 -1.41 3.22 3.06
N HIS A 75 -1.37 2.54 4.21
CA HIS A 75 -0.28 2.74 5.17
C HIS A 75 0.87 1.79 4.84
N LEU A 76 2.03 2.38 4.50
CA LEU A 76 3.28 1.67 4.27
C LEU A 76 4.17 1.84 5.49
N ASP A 77 4.93 0.81 5.83
CA ASP A 77 6.01 0.94 6.80
C ASP A 77 7.30 0.27 6.30
N ASN A 78 8.41 0.64 6.93
CA ASN A 78 9.75 0.20 6.54
C ASN A 78 10.02 -1.30 6.79
N ARG A 79 9.06 -2.02 7.40
CA ARG A 79 9.10 -3.47 7.60
C ARG A 79 8.12 -4.21 6.69
N LEU A 80 7.40 -3.48 5.82
CA LEU A 80 6.29 -3.99 5.02
C LEU A 80 5.26 -4.75 5.88
N ASP A 81 5.03 -4.27 7.11
CA ASP A 81 4.05 -4.82 8.03
C ASP A 81 2.68 -4.15 7.80
N TRP A 82 1.72 -4.94 7.40
CA TRP A 82 0.41 -4.40 7.01
C TRP A 82 -0.52 -4.12 8.19
N ARG A 83 -0.06 -4.20 9.45
CA ARG A 83 -0.90 -3.99 10.65
C ARG A 83 -1.65 -2.65 10.64
N LYS A 84 -0.94 -1.53 10.44
CA LYS A 84 -1.58 -0.20 10.45
C LYS A 84 -2.55 -0.04 9.28
N ASN A 85 -2.19 -0.56 8.11
CA ASN A 85 -3.06 -0.59 6.95
C ASN A 85 -4.33 -1.42 7.19
N SER A 86 -4.19 -2.67 7.65
CA SER A 86 -5.32 -3.55 7.95
C SER A 86 -6.24 -2.98 9.03
N GLU A 87 -5.69 -2.30 10.04
CA GLU A 87 -6.50 -1.61 11.04
C GLU A 87 -7.27 -0.42 10.43
N ALA A 88 -6.63 0.39 9.58
CA ALA A 88 -7.30 1.48 8.89
C ALA A 88 -8.41 0.97 7.95
N VAL A 89 -8.16 -0.11 7.20
CA VAL A 89 -9.15 -0.79 6.35
C VAL A 89 -10.29 -1.34 7.20
N TYR A 90 -9.99 -1.99 8.32
CA TYR A 90 -10.99 -2.52 9.25
C TYR A 90 -11.90 -1.41 9.78
N LYS A 91 -11.34 -0.28 10.25
CA LYS A 91 -12.13 0.85 10.76
C LYS A 91 -13.07 1.43 9.70
N LYS A 92 -12.56 1.63 8.47
CA LYS A 92 -13.39 2.10 7.36
C LYS A 92 -14.48 1.09 6.98
N GLY A 93 -14.13 -0.19 6.87
CA GLY A 93 -15.08 -1.26 6.58
C GLY A 93 -16.15 -1.42 7.66
N HIS A 94 -15.76 -1.28 8.93
CA HIS A 94 -16.67 -1.31 10.07
C HIS A 94 -17.67 -0.13 10.04
N SER A 95 -17.21 1.07 9.71
CA SER A 95 -18.09 2.23 9.52
C SER A 95 -19.11 1.98 8.41
N ARG A 96 -18.70 1.42 7.27
CA ARG A 96 -19.63 1.06 6.18
C ARG A 96 -20.60 -0.05 6.59
N LEU A 97 -20.15 -1.05 7.35
CA LEU A 97 -21.03 -2.08 7.89
C LEU A 97 -22.08 -1.50 8.85
N HIS A 98 -21.71 -0.50 9.67
CA HIS A 98 -22.68 0.21 10.51
C HIS A 98 -23.77 0.85 9.67
N PHE A 99 -23.42 1.61 8.62
CA PHE A 99 -24.41 2.19 7.71
C PHE A 99 -25.27 1.12 7.01
N LEU A 100 -24.68 -0.01 6.60
CA LEU A 100 -25.43 -1.12 5.99
C LEU A 100 -26.50 -1.67 6.95
N ARG A 101 -26.19 -1.79 8.25
CA ARG A 101 -27.15 -2.20 9.28
C ARG A 101 -28.25 -1.15 9.49
N THR A 102 -27.88 0.12 9.52
CA THR A 102 -28.84 1.23 9.65
C THR A 102 -29.81 1.26 8.48
N LEU A 103 -29.32 1.07 7.25
CA LEU A 103 -30.19 0.99 6.07
C LEU A 103 -31.15 -0.20 6.16
N ARG A 104 -30.69 -1.36 6.65
CA ARG A 104 -31.57 -2.51 6.88
C ARG A 104 -32.65 -2.21 7.92
N SER A 105 -32.31 -1.53 9.03
CA SER A 105 -33.31 -1.17 10.05
C SER A 105 -34.32 -0.14 9.57
N LEU A 106 -33.97 0.67 8.56
CA LEU A 106 -34.88 1.59 7.87
C LEU A 106 -35.72 0.90 6.78
N ASN A 107 -35.73 -0.43 6.72
CA ASN A 107 -36.47 -1.23 5.74
C ASN A 107 -36.10 -0.93 4.27
N VAL A 108 -34.87 -0.49 4.01
CA VAL A 108 -34.36 -0.33 2.64
C VAL A 108 -34.38 -1.69 1.92
N CYS A 109 -34.83 -1.70 0.67
CA CYS A 109 -35.02 -2.94 -0.08
C CYS A 109 -33.71 -3.69 -0.31
N SER A 110 -33.80 -5.02 -0.42
CA SER A 110 -32.63 -5.90 -0.54
C SER A 110 -31.72 -5.56 -1.73
N LYS A 111 -32.27 -5.10 -2.86
CA LYS A 111 -31.48 -4.69 -4.04
C LYS A 111 -30.56 -3.51 -3.71
N MET A 112 -31.08 -2.49 -3.03
CA MET A 112 -30.30 -1.30 -2.67
C MET A 112 -29.24 -1.62 -1.61
N LEU A 113 -29.54 -2.51 -0.66
CA LEU A 113 -28.54 -3.00 0.31
C LEU A 113 -27.39 -3.74 -0.36
N GLN A 114 -27.68 -4.54 -1.40
CA GLN A 114 -26.64 -5.22 -2.17
C GLN A 114 -25.76 -4.25 -2.96
N ILE A 115 -26.34 -3.19 -3.52
CA ILE A 115 -25.58 -2.11 -4.17
C ILE A 115 -24.70 -1.42 -3.13
N PHE A 116 -25.26 -1.07 -1.96
CA PHE A 116 -24.50 -0.43 -0.90
C PHE A 116 -23.35 -1.31 -0.38
N TYR A 117 -23.54 -2.63 -0.31
CA TYR A 117 -22.48 -3.57 0.08
C TYR A 117 -21.24 -3.47 -0.81
N LYS A 118 -21.37 -3.10 -2.09
CA LYS A 118 -20.21 -2.86 -2.96
C LYS A 118 -19.29 -1.75 -2.44
N SER A 119 -19.81 -0.80 -1.66
CA SER A 119 -18.98 0.19 -0.95
C SER A 119 -18.18 -0.42 0.22
N VAL A 120 -18.73 -1.43 0.91
CA VAL A 120 -18.02 -2.18 1.98
C VAL A 120 -16.92 -3.00 1.36
N GLU A 121 -17.24 -3.78 0.32
CA GLU A 121 -16.31 -4.63 -0.43
C GLU A 121 -15.17 -3.81 -1.05
N SER A 122 -15.48 -2.66 -1.67
CA SER A 122 -14.49 -1.76 -2.26
C SER A 122 -13.49 -1.23 -1.24
N VAL A 123 -13.95 -0.81 -0.05
CA VAL A 123 -13.06 -0.33 1.01
C VAL A 123 -12.15 -1.44 1.52
N ILE A 124 -12.69 -2.65 1.70
CA ILE A 124 -11.93 -3.81 2.21
C ILE A 124 -10.92 -4.29 1.18
N SER A 125 -11.23 -4.21 -0.12
CA SER A 125 -10.36 -4.68 -1.21
C SER A 125 -9.49 -3.58 -1.84
N SER A 126 -9.51 -2.38 -1.29
CA SER A 126 -8.72 -1.26 -1.79
C SER A 126 -7.22 -1.56 -1.70
N ALA A 127 -6.53 -1.45 -2.85
CA ALA A 127 -5.09 -1.76 -2.97
C ALA A 127 -4.70 -3.15 -2.45
N ILE A 128 -5.63 -4.11 -2.45
CA ILE A 128 -5.42 -5.44 -1.86
C ILE A 128 -4.29 -6.22 -2.51
N VAL A 129 -3.96 -5.93 -3.77
CA VAL A 129 -2.79 -6.50 -4.47
C VAL A 129 -1.46 -6.16 -3.77
N CYS A 130 -1.40 -5.03 -3.06
CA CYS A 130 -0.18 -4.59 -2.38
C CYS A 130 0.02 -5.29 -1.03
N TRP A 131 -1.06 -5.56 -0.29
CA TRP A 131 -0.99 -5.96 1.12
C TRP A 131 -1.70 -7.27 1.46
N GLY A 132 -2.54 -7.77 0.56
CA GLY A 132 -3.40 -8.93 0.80
C GLY A 132 -2.61 -10.20 1.04
N SER A 133 -1.59 -10.48 0.21
CA SER A 133 -0.77 -11.71 0.34
C SER A 133 0.06 -11.75 1.62
N SER A 134 0.38 -10.58 2.19
CA SER A 134 1.22 -10.43 3.39
C SER A 134 0.42 -10.03 4.63
N ILE A 135 -0.91 -10.07 4.58
CA ILE A 135 -1.74 -9.81 5.76
C ILE A 135 -1.55 -10.90 6.81
N ARG A 136 -1.53 -10.50 8.09
CA ARG A 136 -1.49 -11.44 9.20
C ARG A 136 -2.80 -12.22 9.31
N SER A 137 -2.72 -13.51 9.65
CA SER A 137 -3.91 -14.36 9.79
C SER A 137 -4.94 -13.82 10.79
N ARG A 138 -4.49 -13.09 11.82
CA ARG A 138 -5.38 -12.42 12.79
C ARG A 138 -6.22 -11.34 12.13
N ASP A 139 -5.60 -10.47 11.34
CA ASP A 139 -6.26 -9.35 10.69
C ASP A 139 -7.14 -9.82 9.53
N LEU A 140 -6.70 -10.86 8.80
CA LEU A 140 -7.52 -11.58 7.83
C LEU A 140 -8.82 -12.10 8.46
N LYS A 141 -8.73 -12.80 9.60
CA LYS A 141 -9.90 -13.28 10.35
C LYS A 141 -10.82 -12.12 10.78
N ARG A 142 -10.26 -10.97 11.20
CA ARG A 142 -11.03 -9.78 11.57
C ARG A 142 -11.80 -9.20 10.38
N LEU A 143 -11.15 -9.05 9.22
CA LEU A 143 -11.80 -8.56 8.00
C LEU A 143 -12.86 -9.55 7.50
N ASN A 144 -12.58 -10.85 7.52
CA ASN A 144 -13.57 -11.89 7.20
C ASN A 144 -14.76 -11.87 8.16
N SER A 145 -14.57 -11.56 9.44
CA SER A 145 -15.68 -11.34 10.36
C SER A 145 -16.58 -10.17 9.94
N LEU A 146 -16.01 -9.07 9.43
CA LEU A 146 -16.81 -7.96 8.89
C LEU A 146 -17.60 -8.38 7.65
N ILE A 147 -16.97 -9.11 6.72
CA ILE A 147 -17.63 -9.62 5.50
C ILE A 147 -18.79 -10.56 5.87
N LYS A 148 -18.57 -11.51 6.78
CA LYS A 148 -19.62 -12.42 7.27
C LYS A 148 -20.78 -11.66 7.92
N LYS A 149 -20.47 -10.66 8.75
CA LYS A 149 -21.50 -9.79 9.36
C LYS A 149 -22.29 -9.02 8.31
N ALA A 150 -21.65 -8.55 7.24
CA ALA A 150 -22.33 -7.89 6.15
C ALA A 150 -23.24 -8.86 5.38
N GLY A 151 -22.75 -10.08 5.08
CA GLY A 151 -23.56 -11.14 4.47
C GLY A 151 -24.82 -11.48 5.28
N SER A 152 -24.70 -11.55 6.61
CA SER A 152 -25.85 -11.73 7.51
C SER A 152 -26.89 -10.61 7.37
N VAL A 153 -26.48 -9.35 7.25
CA VAL A 153 -27.41 -8.22 7.01
C VAL A 153 -28.09 -8.33 5.64
N LEU A 154 -27.40 -8.89 4.65
CA LEU A 154 -27.93 -9.09 3.29
C LEU A 154 -28.80 -10.35 3.17
N GLY A 155 -28.74 -11.28 4.12
CA GLY A 155 -29.39 -12.58 4.04
C GLY A 155 -28.73 -13.53 3.03
N LYS A 156 -27.43 -13.36 2.75
CA LYS A 156 -26.69 -14.21 1.82
C LYS A 156 -25.24 -14.44 2.26
N THR A 157 -24.67 -15.56 1.86
CA THR A 157 -23.22 -15.78 1.95
C THR A 157 -22.52 -14.82 0.99
N VAL A 158 -21.39 -14.27 1.44
CA VAL A 158 -20.56 -13.39 0.63
C VAL A 158 -19.15 -13.96 0.61
N GLU A 159 -18.49 -13.81 -0.54
CA GLU A 159 -17.12 -14.26 -0.79
C GLU A 159 -16.18 -13.76 0.32
N PRO A 160 -15.40 -14.63 0.96
CA PRO A 160 -14.38 -14.24 1.92
C PRO A 160 -13.26 -13.44 1.23
N LEU A 161 -12.44 -12.77 2.04
CA LEU A 161 -11.40 -11.88 1.56
C LEU A 161 -10.39 -12.59 0.64
N GLU A 162 -10.09 -13.84 0.92
CA GLU A 162 -9.16 -14.68 0.17
C GLU A 162 -9.62 -14.90 -1.28
N GLU A 163 -10.92 -15.11 -1.51
CA GLU A 163 -11.48 -15.22 -2.86
C GLU A 163 -11.44 -13.87 -3.59
N ILE A 164 -11.70 -12.78 -2.87
CA ILE A 164 -11.57 -11.42 -3.41
C ILE A 164 -10.12 -11.12 -3.82
N MET A 165 -9.14 -11.61 -3.06
CA MET A 165 -7.72 -11.49 -3.38
C MET A 165 -7.35 -12.23 -4.67
N GLN A 166 -7.90 -13.43 -4.88
CA GLN A 166 -7.60 -14.25 -6.05
C GLN A 166 -8.15 -13.67 -7.37
N ARG A 167 -9.21 -12.86 -7.32
CA ARG A 167 -9.80 -12.22 -8.52
C ARG A 167 -9.08 -10.95 -8.98
N ARG A 168 -8.14 -10.41 -8.20
CA ARG A 168 -7.50 -9.11 -8.43
C ARG A 168 -6.09 -9.28 -8.96
#